data_AF-A0A6G3XA15-F1
#
_entry.id   AF-A0A6G3XA15-F1
#
_cell.length_a   1.000
_cell.length_b   1.000
_cell.length_c   1.000
_cell.angle_alpha   90.00
_cell.angle_beta   90.00
_cell.angle_gamma   90.00
#
_symmetry.space_group_name_H-M   'P 1'
#
loop_
_entity.id
_entity.type
_entity.pdbx_description
1 polymer ?
#
loop_
_entity_poly.entity_id
_entity_poly.type
_entity_poly.pdbx_seq_one_letter_code
_entity_poly.pdbx_strand_id
1 'polypeptide(L)' 'MGAVLAVVLGASLAGCSSTGGKRAEERAAAEAEGRAAVNTPRWTFAMVTHSGDGDTFWDIVQKGAEQAALKDNINFL' A
#
# COMPACT_ATOMS: atom_id res chain seq x y z
N MET A 1 12.74 -19.86 36.71
CA MET A 1 12.99 -20.15 35.27
C MET A 1 11.76 -19.97 34.37
N GLY A 2 10.54 -20.37 34.77
CA GLY A 2 9.37 -20.34 33.86
C GLY A 2 8.94 -18.95 33.36
N ALA A 3 9.00 -17.92 34.20
CA ALA A 3 8.62 -16.56 33.81
C ALA A 3 9.56 -15.94 32.76
N VAL A 4 10.86 -16.26 32.82
CA VAL A 4 11.85 -15.77 31.86
C VAL A 4 11.66 -16.40 30.49
N LEU A 5 11.31 -17.68 30.43
CA LEU A 5 11.02 -18.38 29.17
C LEU A 5 9.78 -17.80 28.46
N ALA A 6 8.74 -17.48 29.22
CA ALA A 6 7.50 -16.92 28.68
C ALA A 6 7.70 -15.52 28.06
N VAL A 7 8.55 -14.69 28.67
CA VAL A 7 8.89 -13.36 28.14
C VAL A 7 9.69 -13.46 26.83
N VAL A 8 10.64 -14.40 26.75
CA VAL A 8 11.46 -14.61 25.54
C VAL A 8 10.63 -15.14 24.37
N LEU A 9 9.68 -16.04 24.63
CA LEU A 9 8.76 -16.58 23.62
C LEU A 9 7.69 -15.57 23.18
N GLY A 10 7.24 -14.68 24.06
CA GLY A 10 6.33 -13.60 23.69
C GLY A 10 6.99 -12.51 22.84
N ALA A 11 8.26 -12.20 23.11
CA ALA A 11 9.02 -11.18 22.38
C ALA A 11 9.39 -11.61 20.95
N SER A 12 9.54 -12.90 20.67
CA SER A 12 9.84 -13.39 19.31
C SER A 12 8.67 -13.24 18.33
N LEU A 13 7.42 -13.24 18.83
CA LEU A 13 6.22 -13.00 18.00
C LEU A 13 6.05 -11.53 17.60
N ALA A 14 6.57 -10.59 18.38
CA ALA A 14 6.61 -9.17 18.04
C ALA A 14 7.76 -8.81 17.07
N GLY A 15 8.69 -9.73 16.81
CA GLY A 15 9.87 -9.50 15.97
C GLY A 15 9.61 -9.56 14.46
N CYS A 16 8.53 -10.21 14.01
CA CYS A 16 8.32 -10.43 12.57
C CYS A 16 7.65 -9.27 11.81
N SER A 17 7.18 -8.20 12.49
CA SER A 17 6.75 -6.96 11.81
C SER A 17 6.63 -5.74 12.75
N SER A 18 7.63 -5.49 13.61
CA SER A 18 7.56 -4.37 14.57
C SER A 18 8.07 -3.02 14.04
N THR A 19 8.80 -2.97 12.91
CA THR A 19 9.40 -1.72 12.40
C THR A 19 8.72 -1.11 11.17
N GLY A 20 7.51 -1.55 10.85
CA GLY A 20 6.54 -0.66 10.20
C GLY A 20 6.65 -0.56 8.68
N GLY A 21 6.63 -1.69 7.96
CA GLY A 21 6.38 -1.67 6.51
C GLY A 21 5.08 -0.94 6.18
N LYS A 22 3.97 -1.30 6.83
CA LYS A 22 2.68 -0.58 6.68
C LYS A 22 2.76 0.88 7.13
N ARG A 23 3.47 1.20 8.22
CA ARG A 23 3.62 2.59 8.69
C ARG A 23 4.55 3.43 7.82
N ALA A 24 5.55 2.80 7.18
CA ALA A 24 6.45 3.41 6.23
C ALA A 24 5.74 3.62 4.88
N GLU A 25 4.91 2.66 4.45
CA GLU A 25 3.99 2.84 3.33
C GLU A 25 2.97 3.94 3.61
N GLU A 26 2.35 3.98 4.80
CA GLU A 26 1.43 5.04 5.21
C GLU A 26 2.12 6.41 5.26
N ARG A 27 3.36 6.50 5.74
CA ARG A 27 4.15 7.74 5.69
C ARG A 27 4.53 8.13 4.28
N ALA A 28 5.00 7.18 3.46
CA ALA A 28 5.33 7.43 2.07
C ALA A 28 4.09 7.85 1.27
N ALA A 29 2.92 7.28 1.58
CA ALA A 29 1.64 7.69 1.02
C ALA A 29 1.25 9.10 1.47
N ALA A 30 1.43 9.44 2.74
CA ALA A 30 1.20 10.78 3.26
C ALA A 30 2.20 11.83 2.70
N GLU A 31 3.46 11.45 2.46
CA GLU A 31 4.47 12.30 1.82
C GLU A 31 4.24 12.42 0.31
N ALA A 32 3.63 11.41 -0.32
CA ALA A 32 3.25 11.40 -1.73
C ALA A 32 1.87 11.99 -2.00
N GLU A 33 1.12 12.45 -0.99
CA GLU A 33 -0.20 13.04 -1.19
C GLU A 33 -0.11 14.23 -2.16
N GLY A 34 -0.58 13.98 -3.38
CA GLY A 34 -0.70 14.97 -4.46
C GLY A 34 0.55 15.20 -5.31
N ARG A 35 1.66 14.46 -5.13
CA ARG A 35 2.88 14.66 -5.93
C ARG A 35 3.49 13.34 -6.40
N ALA A 36 3.84 13.29 -7.68
CA ALA A 36 4.56 12.16 -8.24
C ALA A 36 5.91 11.99 -7.55
N ALA A 37 6.24 10.74 -7.18
CA ALA A 37 7.53 10.36 -6.62
C ALA A 37 8.64 10.29 -7.69
N VAL A 38 8.26 10.42 -8.96
CA VAL A 38 9.13 10.27 -10.14
C VAL A 38 8.95 11.45 -11.11
N ASN A 39 10.01 11.77 -11.86
CA ASN A 39 10.01 12.81 -12.90
C ASN A 39 9.84 12.24 -14.31
N THR A 40 9.03 11.20 -14.45
CA THR A 40 8.71 10.58 -15.75
C THR A 40 7.78 11.48 -16.58
N PRO A 41 7.78 11.37 -17.92
CA PRO A 41 6.75 12.02 -18.73
C PRO A 41 5.36 11.53 -18.32
N ARG A 42 4.35 12.41 -18.36
CA ARG A 42 2.98 12.07 -17.95
C ARG A 42 2.24 11.29 -19.02
N TRP A 43 1.85 10.06 -18.69
CA TRP A 43 1.18 9.13 -19.60
C TRP A 43 -0.27 8.93 -19.18
N THR A 44 -1.11 8.40 -20.07
CA THR A 44 -2.52 8.09 -19.77
C THR A 44 -2.76 6.60 -19.85
N PHE A 45 -3.35 6.03 -18.81
CA PHE A 45 -3.65 4.61 -18.69
C PHE A 45 -5.11 4.40 -18.31
N ALA A 46 -5.76 3.42 -18.95
CA ALA A 46 -7.13 3.01 -18.63
C ALA A 46 -7.12 1.60 -18.05
N MET A 47 -7.93 1.38 -17.01
CA MET A 47 -8.13 0.04 -16.46
C MET A 47 -9.35 -0.62 -17.12
N VAL A 48 -9.12 -1.74 -17.82
CA VAL A 48 -10.19 -2.54 -18.44
C VAL A 48 -10.35 -3.83 -17.65
N THR A 49 -11.56 -4.09 -17.16
CA THR A 49 -11.86 -5.23 -16.28
C THR A 49 -13.12 -5.95 -16.74
N HIS A 50 -13.34 -7.16 -16.21
CA HIS A 50 -14.60 -7.89 -16.39
C HIS A 50 -15.53 -7.73 -15.18
N SER A 51 -15.42 -6.61 -14.45
CA SER A 51 -16.22 -6.34 -13.26
C SER A 51 -17.71 -6.45 -13.56
N GLY A 52 -18.43 -7.17 -12.71
CA GLY A 52 -19.88 -7.16 -12.68
C GLY A 52 -20.42 -6.03 -11.81
N ASP A 53 -21.71 -5.72 -11.95
CA ASP A 53 -22.37 -4.72 -11.10
C ASP A 53 -22.28 -5.12 -9.62
N GLY A 54 -21.77 -4.21 -8.79
CA GLY A 54 -21.62 -4.41 -7.34
C GLY A 54 -20.39 -5.21 -6.90
N ASP A 55 -19.43 -5.47 -7.79
CA ASP A 55 -18.20 -6.19 -7.43
C ASP A 55 -17.18 -5.32 -6.67
N THR A 56 -17.23 -5.41 -5.34
CA THR A 56 -16.31 -4.68 -4.44
C THR A 56 -14.83 -5.08 -4.59
N PHE A 57 -14.51 -6.21 -5.23
CA PHE A 57 -13.12 -6.55 -5.51
C PHE A 57 -12.48 -5.51 -6.44
N TRP A 58 -13.20 -5.12 -7.49
CA TRP A 58 -12.69 -4.14 -8.45
C TRP A 58 -12.62 -2.73 -7.88
N ASP A 59 -13.45 -2.38 -6.89
CA ASP A 59 -13.30 -1.12 -6.15
C ASP A 59 -11.94 -1.03 -5.44
N ILE A 60 -11.49 -2.14 -4.84
CA ILE A 60 -10.20 -2.20 -4.15
C ILE A 60 -9.05 -2.12 -5.16
N VAL A 61 -9.17 -2.84 -6.27
CA VAL A 61 -8.18 -2.81 -7.36
C VAL A 61 -8.06 -1.42 -7.98
N GLN A 62 -9.20 -0.76 -8.24
CA GLN A 62 -9.25 0.60 -8.79
C GLN A 62 -8.58 1.60 -7.84
N LYS A 63 -8.90 1.54 -6.54
CA LYS A 63 -8.24 2.37 -5.52
C LYS A 63 -6.73 2.17 -5.51
N GLY A 64 -6.25 0.94 -5.60
CA GLY A 64 -4.81 0.65 -5.68
C GLY A 64 -4.15 1.26 -6.92
N ALA A 65 -4.81 1.17 -8.08
CA ALA A 65 -4.31 1.76 -9.31
C ALA A 65 -4.29 3.29 -9.30
N GLU A 66 -5.29 3.94 -8.69
CA GLU A 66 -5.30 5.39 -8.49
C GLU A 66 -4.10 5.85 -7.64
N GLN A 67 -3.82 5.14 -6.54
CA GLN A 67 -2.67 5.45 -5.70
C GLN A 67 -1.34 5.28 -6.46
N ALA A 68 -1.22 4.24 -7.28
CA ALA A 68 -0.05 4.05 -8.13
C ALA A 68 0.08 5.18 -9.17
N ALA A 69 -1.02 5.57 -9.81
CA ALA A 69 -1.02 6.63 -10.81
C ALA A 69 -0.55 7.98 -10.24
N LEU A 70 -0.96 8.31 -9.01
CA LEU A 70 -0.47 9.49 -8.29
C LEU A 70 1.04 9.44 -8.06
N LYS A 71 1.57 8.28 -7.63
CA LYS A 71 3.01 8.09 -7.40
C LYS A 71 3.83 8.16 -8.67
N ASP A 72 3.30 7.67 -9.79
CA ASP A 72 4.04 7.44 -11.03
C ASP A 72 3.87 8.56 -12.09
N ASN A 73 3.22 9.67 -11.72
CA ASN A 73 2.90 10.80 -12.62
C ASN A 73 1.98 10.41 -13.79
N ILE A 74 1.00 9.55 -13.55
CA ILE A 74 0.08 9.02 -14.58
C ILE A 74 -1.31 9.67 -14.46
N ASN A 75 -1.94 9.91 -15.61
CA ASN A 75 -3.37 10.18 -15.71
C ASN A 75 -4.12 8.84 -15.82
N PHE A 76 -4.98 8.54 -14.85
CA PHE A 76 -5.74 7.29 -14.79
C PHE A 76 -7.18 7.52 -15.27
N LEU A 77 -7.66 6.64 -16.15
CA LEU A 77 -8.99 6.64 -16.74
C LEU A 77 -9.82 5.45 -16.26
#